data_AF-A0A3A7SYV2-F1
#
_entry.id   AF-A0A3A7SYV2-F1
#
_cell.length_a   1.000
_cell.length_b   1.000
_cell.length_c   1.000
_cell.angle_alpha   90.00
_cell.angle_beta   90.00
_cell.angle_gamma   90.00
#
_symmetry.space_group_name_H-M   'P 1'
#
loop_
_entity.id
_entity.type
_entity.pdbx_description
1 polymer ?
#
loop_
_entity_poly.entity_id
_entity_poly.type
_entity_poly.pdbx_seq_one_letter_code
_entity_poly.pdbx_strand_id
1 'polypeptide(L)' 'MSEQEAKKIILKWLKESSEFLTPIRLFFDLENRNSKAPRQVVEAYLAIENRKVEYELLAEFASWGLEEVAE' A
#
# COMPACT_ATOMS: atom_id res chain seq x y z
N MET A 1 -5.09 3.31 15.54
CA MET A 1 -3.85 3.36 14.74
C MET A 1 -3.76 4.73 14.12
N SER A 2 -2.60 5.38 14.16
CA SER A 2 -2.39 6.65 13.46
C SER A 2 -2.25 6.45 11.95
N GLU A 3 -2.53 7.49 11.16
CA GLU A 3 -2.40 7.40 9.69
C GLU A 3 -0.97 7.07 9.25
N GLN A 4 0.05 7.52 9.99
CA GLN A 4 1.45 7.21 9.70
C GLN A 4 1.83 5.77 10.04
N GLU A 5 1.23 5.18 11.09
CA GLU A 5 1.38 3.74 11.37
C GLU A 5 0.67 2.90 10.30
N ALA A 6 -0.54 3.31 9.89
CA ALA A 6 -1.29 2.65 8.84
C ALA A 6 -0.53 2.63 7.51
N LYS A 7 0.01 3.79 7.10
CA LYS A 7 0.85 3.93 5.92
C LYS A 7 2.06 2.99 5.95
N LYS A 8 2.75 2.85 7.09
CA LYS A 8 3.89 1.92 7.23
C LYS A 8 3.49 0.46 7.02
N ILE A 9 2.34 0.04 7.58
CA ILE A 9 1.82 -1.33 7.42
C ILE A 9 1.51 -1.61 5.94
N ILE A 10 0.81 -0.69 5.28
CA ILE A 10 0.42 -0.86 3.88
C ILE A 10 1.65 -0.85 2.98
N LEU A 11 2.58 0.09 3.19
CA LEU A 11 3.79 0.19 2.39
C LEU A 11 4.64 -1.08 2.49
N LYS A 12 4.79 -1.66 3.69
CA LYS A 12 5.48 -2.93 3.87
C LYS A 12 4.82 -4.04 3.05
N TRP A 13 3.50 -4.18 3.16
CA TRP A 13 2.76 -5.20 2.42
C TRP A 13 2.85 -5.02 0.90
N LEU A 14 2.79 -3.77 0.41
CA LEU A 14 2.92 -3.46 -1.01
C LEU A 14 4.27 -3.91 -1.57
N LYS A 15 5.37 -3.65 -0.85
CA LYS A 15 6.73 -4.06 -1.25
C LYS A 15 6.93 -5.58 -1.23
N GLU A 16 6.38 -6.27 -0.23
CA GLU A 16 6.44 -7.74 -0.17
C GLU A 16 5.58 -8.40 -1.25
N SER A 17 4.46 -7.78 -1.63
CA SER A 17 3.50 -8.36 -2.57
C SER A 17 3.79 -8.04 -4.04
N SER A 18 4.65 -7.04 -4.31
CA SER A 18 5.02 -6.65 -5.68
C SER A 18 5.83 -7.69 -6.43
N GLU A 19 6.40 -8.69 -5.75
CA GLU A 19 7.02 -9.86 -6.39
C GLU A 19 6.00 -10.71 -7.18
N PHE A 20 4.72 -10.65 -6.78
CA PHE A 20 3.69 -11.55 -7.30
C PHE A 20 2.60 -10.84 -8.09
N LEU A 21 2.45 -9.52 -7.90
CA LEU A 21 1.33 -8.73 -8.45
C LEU A 21 1.80 -7.39 -8.99
N THR A 22 1.12 -6.91 -10.03
CA THR A 22 1.38 -5.57 -10.56
C THR A 22 0.87 -4.49 -9.60
N PRO A 23 1.48 -3.28 -9.59
CA PRO A 23 1.05 -2.17 -8.73
C PRO A 23 -0.45 -1.85 -8.84
N ILE A 24 -1.00 -1.87 -10.06
CA ILE A 24 -2.43 -1.64 -10.30
C ILE A 24 -3.29 -2.68 -9.57
N ARG A 25 -2.87 -3.95 -9.57
CA ARG A 25 -3.62 -5.02 -8.92
C ARG A 25 -3.56 -4.92 -7.39
N LEU A 26 -2.41 -4.51 -6.86
CA LEU A 26 -2.24 -4.30 -5.41
C LEU A 26 -3.15 -3.19 -4.89
N PHE A 27 -3.25 -2.05 -5.59
CA PHE A 27 -4.15 -0.97 -5.20
C PHE A 27 -5.62 -1.37 -5.33
N PHE A 28 -5.97 -2.11 -6.38
CA PHE A 28 -7.32 -2.65 -6.50
C PHE A 28 -7.68 -3.57 -5.32
N ASP A 29 -6.74 -4.38 -4.84
CA ASP A 29 -6.97 -5.24 -3.68
C ASP A 29 -7.12 -4.41 -2.39
N LEU A 30 -6.43 -3.27 -2.22
CA LEU A 30 -6.62 -2.40 -1.05
C LEU A 30 -8.01 -1.73 -1.03
N GLU A 31 -8.51 -1.27 -2.18
CA GLU A 31 -9.81 -0.61 -2.30
C GLU A 31 -11.00 -1.59 -2.21
N ASN A 32 -10.75 -2.88 -2.42
CA ASN A 32 -11.80 -3.89 -2.48
C ASN A 32 -12.17 -4.44 -1.10
N ARG A 33 -13.46 -4.40 -0.74
CA ARG A 33 -13.98 -5.01 0.51
C ARG A 33 -13.78 -6.52 0.59
N ASN A 34 -13.65 -7.20 -0.56
CA ASN A 34 -13.31 -8.61 -0.66
C ASN A 34 -11.80 -8.81 -0.94
N SER A 35 -10.97 -7.90 -0.45
CA SER A 35 -9.52 -7.92 -0.59
C SER A 35 -8.92 -9.29 -0.25
N LYS A 36 -7.90 -9.69 -1.02
CA LYS A 36 -7.00 -10.78 -0.61
C LYS A 36 -5.89 -10.30 0.34
N ALA A 37 -5.77 -8.99 0.58
CA ALA A 37 -4.81 -8.45 1.51
C ALA A 37 -5.10 -8.96 2.93
N PRO A 38 -4.06 -9.13 3.76
CA PRO A 38 -4.23 -9.49 5.16
C PRO A 38 -5.16 -8.49 5.86
N ARG A 39 -5.98 -8.99 6.81
CA ARG A 39 -6.95 -8.18 7.53
C ARG A 39 -6.35 -6.90 8.13
N GLN A 40 -5.14 -6.98 8.70
CA GLN A 40 -4.43 -5.83 9.27
C GLN A 40 -4.10 -4.75 8.23
N VAL A 41 -3.82 -5.15 6.99
CA VAL A 41 -3.54 -4.22 5.88
C VAL A 41 -4.82 -3.52 5.43
N VAL A 42 -5.93 -4.26 5.36
CA VAL A 42 -7.26 -3.67 5.05
C VAL A 42 -7.68 -2.69 6.14
N GLU A 43 -7.54 -3.06 7.41
CA GLU A 43 -7.83 -2.17 8.55
C GLU A 43 -6.91 -0.94 8.55
N ALA A 44 -5.65 -1.09 8.12
CA ALA A 44 -4.75 0.05 7.92
C ALA A 44 -5.19 0.96 6.78
N TYR A 45 -5.58 0.41 5.64
CA TYR A 45 -6.06 1.22 4.52
C TYR A 45 -7.32 2.00 4.88
N LEU A 46 -8.27 1.37 5.60
CA LEU A 46 -9.48 2.03 6.09
C LEU A 46 -9.22 3.11 7.17
N ALA A 47 -8.07 3.06 7.84
CA ALA A 47 -7.67 4.06 8.83
C ALA A 47 -7.02 5.31 8.22
N ILE A 48 -6.75 5.32 6.91
CA ILE A 48 -6.31 6.51 6.18
C ILE A 48 -7.57 7.31 5.80
N GLU A 49 -7.84 8.38 6.53
CA GLU A 49 -8.97 9.27 6.25
C GLU A 49 -8.54 10.48 5.41
N ASN A 50 -7.26 10.86 5.51
CA ASN A 50 -6.68 11.99 4.81
C ASN A 50 -6.06 11.58 3.46
N ARG A 51 -6.61 12.12 2.37
CA ARG A 51 -6.09 11.92 1.00
C ARG A 51 -4.61 12.30 0.85
N LYS A 52 -4.10 13.24 1.65
CA LYS A 52 -2.67 13.57 1.63
C LYS A 52 -1.81 12.35 1.98
N VAL A 53 -2.19 11.60 3.00
CA VAL A 53 -1.44 10.42 3.44
C VAL A 53 -1.52 9.30 2.42
N GLU A 54 -2.67 9.16 1.74
CA GLU A 54 -2.82 8.24 0.61
C GLU A 54 -1.88 8.60 -0.54
N TYR A 55 -1.79 9.88 -0.93
CA TYR A 55 -0.83 10.31 -1.96
C TYR A 55 0.63 10.10 -1.52
N GLU A 56 0.97 10.34 -0.26
CA GLU A 56 2.30 10.05 0.28
C GLU A 56 2.63 8.54 0.18
N LEU A 57 1.69 7.66 0.53
CA LEU A 57 1.84 6.21 0.38
C LEU A 57 2.13 5.81 -1.08
N LEU A 58 1.33 6.33 -2.02
CA LEU A 58 1.50 6.05 -3.45
C LEU A 58 2.86 6.54 -3.96
N ALA A 59 3.27 7.74 -3.56
CA ALA A 59 4.55 8.31 -3.95
C ALA A 59 5.74 7.52 -3.40
N GLU A 60 5.68 7.09 -2.13
CA GLU A 60 6.73 6.27 -1.51
C GLU A 60 6.84 4.89 -2.16
N PHE A 61 5.72 4.25 -2.47
CA PHE A 61 5.73 2.95 -3.16
C PHE A 61 6.28 3.06 -4.58
N ALA A 62 5.87 4.09 -5.32
CA ALA A 62 6.39 4.34 -6.67
C ALA A 62 7.88 4.65 -6.67
N SER A 63 8.36 5.47 -5.73
CA SER A 63 9.78 5.80 -5.60
C SER A 63 10.62 4.55 -5.35
N TRP A 64 10.19 3.70 -4.42
CA TRP A 64 10.86 2.42 -4.15
C TRP A 64 10.88 1.51 -5.39
N GLY A 65 9.74 1.34 -6.08
CA GLY A 65 9.69 0.46 -7.26
C GLY A 65 10.56 0.96 -8.43
N LEU A 66 10.74 2.28 -8.57
CA LEU A 66 11.64 2.86 -9.57
C LEU A 66 13.12 2.63 -9.22
N GLU A 67 13.47 2.58 -7.94
CA GLU A 67 14.82 2.24 -7.47
C GLU A 67 15.14 0.75 -7.72
N GLU A 68 14.22 -0.16 -7.41
CA GLU A 68 14.41 -1.61 -7.63
C GLU A 68 14.55 -1.98 -9.11
N VAL A 69 13.85 -1.30 -10.02
CA VAL A 69 13.94 -1.56 -11.48
C VAL A 69 15.20 -0.94 -12.11
N ALA A 70 15.89 -0.05 -11.40
CA ALA A 70 17.12 0.56 -11.88
C ALA A 70 18.37 -0.33 -11.66
N GLU A 71 18.25 -1.45 -10.93
CA GLU A 71 19.26 -2.51 -10.78
C GLU A 71 19.07 -3.66 -11.79
#